data_AF-A0A1V4VUU6-F1
#
_entry.id   AF-A0A1V4VUU6-F1
#
_cell.length_a   1.000
_cell.length_b   1.000
_cell.length_c   1.000
_cell.angle_alpha   90.00
_cell.angle_beta   90.00
_cell.angle_gamma   90.00
#
_symmetry.space_group_name_H-M   'P 1'
#
loop_
_entity.id
_entity.type
_entity.pdbx_description
1 polymer ?
#
loop_
_entity_poly.entity_id
_entity_poly.type
_entity_poly.pdbx_seq_one_letter_code
_entity_poly.pdbx_strand_id
1 'polypeptide(L)'
;MILDDRDMIADALLMQKQLIHTYMMAERESANSHLREALHDLHGEEEDLHAKMFHSMHQRDWYKTPVAGRQAIESAILNWEQRLVQNPELRA
;
A
#
# COMPACT_ATOMS: atom_id res chain seq x y z
N MET A 1 1.70 -13.50 28.16
CA MET A 1 1.07 -12.67 27.13
C MET A 1 0.86 -13.57 25.93
N ILE A 2 -0.39 -13.88 25.56
CA ILE A 2 -0.70 -14.63 24.35
C ILE A 2 -1.05 -13.55 23.31
N LEU A 3 -0.32 -13.47 22.20
CA LEU A 3 -0.71 -12.59 21.11
C LEU A 3 -2.01 -13.13 20.49
N ASP A 4 -2.96 -12.24 20.25
CA ASP A 4 -4.17 -12.56 19.50
C ASP A 4 -3.83 -12.73 18.00
N ASP A 5 -4.59 -13.55 17.29
CA ASP A 5 -4.41 -13.82 15.86
C ASP A 5 -4.41 -12.53 15.04
N ARG A 6 -5.26 -11.56 15.45
CA ARG A 6 -5.33 -10.24 14.83
C ARG A 6 -4.02 -9.46 14.97
N ASP A 7 -3.41 -9.51 16.15
CA ASP A 7 -2.18 -8.78 16.43
C ASP A 7 -1.00 -9.45 15.70
N MET A 8 -0.96 -10.79 15.66
CA MET A 8 0.04 -11.55 14.89
C MET A 8 -0.03 -11.26 13.39
N ILE A 9 -1.22 -11.25 12.80
CA ILE A 9 -1.36 -10.99 11.36
C ILE A 9 -1.13 -9.52 11.01
N ALA A 10 -1.42 -8.59 11.94
CA ALA A 10 -1.11 -7.18 11.76
C ALA A 10 0.42 -6.93 11.74
N ASP A 11 1.15 -7.56 12.66
CA ASP A 11 2.61 -7.52 12.66
C ASP A 11 3.19 -8.18 11.40
N ALA A 12 2.65 -9.33 10.99
CA ALA A 12 3.05 -9.99 9.74
C ALA A 12 2.82 -9.09 8.52
N LEU A 13 1.68 -8.40 8.43
CA LEU A 13 1.37 -7.48 7.35
C LEU A 13 2.34 -6.29 7.33
N LEU A 14 2.75 -5.77 8.49
CA LEU A 14 3.75 -4.71 8.58
C LEU A 14 5.12 -5.18 8.08
N MET A 15 5.55 -6.39 8.48
CA MET A 15 6.80 -6.98 8.00
C MET A 15 6.78 -7.17 6.48
N GLN A 16 5.67 -7.64 5.92
CA GLN A 16 5.50 -7.80 4.48
C GLN A 16 5.67 -6.48 3.71
N LYS A 17 5.10 -5.38 4.20
CA LYS A 17 5.30 -4.04 3.61
C LYS A 17 6.77 -3.63 3.62
N GLN A 18 7.49 -3.95 4.69
CA GLN A 18 8.91 -3.66 4.80
C GLN A 18 9.74 -4.49 3.81
N LEU A 19 9.44 -5.79 3.67
CA LEU A 19 10.10 -6.68 2.72
C LEU A 19 9.90 -6.22 1.28
N ILE A 20 8.65 -5.91 0.90
CA ILE A 20 8.31 -5.32 -0.41
C ILE A 20 9.16 -4.08 -0.69
N HIS A 21 9.20 -3.15 0.26
CA HIS A 21 10.00 -1.92 0.10
C HIS A 21 11.50 -2.22 -0.06
N THR A 22 12.04 -3.16 0.72
CA THR A 22 13.45 -3.55 0.63
C THR A 22 13.77 -4.20 -0.72
N TYR A 23 12.94 -5.12 -1.21
CA TYR A 23 13.15 -5.75 -2.51
C TYR A 23 13.02 -4.76 -3.66
N MET A 24 12.03 -3.85 -3.60
CA MET A 24 11.87 -2.78 -4.59
C MET A 24 13.12 -1.89 -4.66
N MET A 25 13.70 -1.53 -3.52
CA MET A 25 14.94 -0.74 -3.48
C MET A 25 16.13 -1.53 -4.02
N ALA A 26 16.29 -2.78 -3.60
CA ALA A 26 17.38 -3.65 -4.07
C ALA A 26 17.32 -3.90 -5.58
N GLU A 27 16.12 -4.08 -6.14
CA GLU A 27 15.90 -4.21 -7.59
C GLU A 27 16.41 -2.96 -8.34
N ARG A 28 16.03 -1.77 -7.85
CA ARG A 28 16.39 -0.48 -8.47
C ARG A 28 17.88 -0.16 -8.37
N GLU A 29 18.53 -0.59 -7.30
CA GLU A 29 19.96 -0.37 -7.07
C GLU A 29 20.83 -1.47 -7.70
N SER A 30 20.24 -2.55 -8.21
CA SER A 30 20.97 -3.65 -8.84
C SER A 30 21.46 -3.30 -10.25
N ALA A 31 22.78 -3.20 -10.40
CA ALA A 31 23.44 -2.99 -11.69
C ALA A 31 23.45 -4.26 -12.57
N ASN A 32 23.38 -5.46 -11.97
CA ASN A 32 23.39 -6.72 -12.69
C ASN A 32 21.96 -7.14 -13.08
N SER A 33 21.72 -7.40 -14.37
CA SER A 33 20.38 -7.72 -14.88
C SER A 33 19.82 -9.02 -14.32
N HIS A 34 20.64 -10.07 -14.19
CA HIS A 34 20.19 -11.36 -13.69
C HIS A 34 19.86 -11.31 -12.19
N LEU A 35 20.69 -10.60 -11.40
CA LEU A 35 20.39 -10.35 -9.99
C LEU A 35 19.11 -9.51 -9.84
N ARG A 36 18.92 -8.51 -10.71
CA ARG A 36 17.72 -7.68 -10.70
C ARG A 36 16.46 -8.51 -11.00
N GLU A 37 16.50 -9.38 -12.00
CA GLU A 37 15.39 -10.30 -12.30
C GLU A 37 15.07 -11.21 -11.11
N ALA A 38 16.09 -11.82 -10.48
CA ALA A 38 15.88 -12.64 -9.30
C ALA A 38 15.27 -11.87 -8.11
N LEU A 39 15.69 -10.62 -7.91
CA LEU A 39 15.10 -9.75 -6.88
C LEU A 39 13.66 -9.34 -7.22
N HIS A 40 13.35 -9.14 -8.51
CA HIS A 40 12.02 -8.83 -8.98
C HIS A 40 11.05 -10.01 -8.79
N ASP A 41 11.51 -11.24 -9.03
CA ASP A 41 10.72 -12.45 -8.77
C ASP A 41 10.37 -12.56 -7.27
N LEU A 42 11.36 -12.37 -6.39
CA LEU A 42 11.15 -12.34 -4.93
C LEU A 42 10.22 -11.20 -4.50
N HIS A 43 10.37 -10.02 -5.09
CA HIS A 43 9.49 -8.89 -4.85
C HIS A 43 8.03 -9.25 -5.16
N GLY A 44 7.78 -9.88 -6.31
CA GLY A 44 6.45 -10.33 -6.71
C GLY A 44 5.86 -11.37 -5.77
N GLU A 45 6.67 -12.31 -5.27
CA GLU A 45 6.22 -13.31 -4.27
C GLU A 45 5.75 -12.64 -2.96
N GLU A 46 6.48 -11.62 -2.49
CA GLU A 46 6.10 -10.85 -1.28
C GLU A 46 4.85 -10.00 -1.53
N GLU A 47 4.69 -9.39 -2.72
CA GLU A 47 3.46 -8.66 -3.08
C GLU A 47 2.23 -9.58 -3.06
N ASP A 48 2.35 -10.78 -3.62
CA ASP A 48 1.30 -11.80 -3.61
C ASP A 48 0.95 -12.25 -2.19
N LEU A 49 1.95 -12.44 -1.33
CA LEU A 49 1.76 -12.83 0.07
C LEU A 49 1.08 -11.70 0.86
N HIS A 50 1.56 -10.46 0.73
CA HIS A 50 0.93 -9.29 1.32
C HIS A 50 -0.53 -9.16 0.87
N ALA A 51 -0.83 -9.35 -0.42
CA ALA A 51 -2.19 -9.31 -0.94
C ALA A 51 -3.07 -10.38 -0.27
N LYS A 52 -2.60 -11.64 -0.18
CA LYS A 52 -3.34 -12.72 0.51
C LYS A 52 -3.61 -12.41 1.97
N MET A 53 -2.64 -11.84 2.69
CA MET A 53 -2.80 -11.42 4.09
C MET A 53 -3.82 -10.29 4.22
N PHE A 54 -3.69 -9.25 3.39
CA PHE A 54 -4.62 -8.11 3.39
C PHE A 54 -6.06 -8.54 3.14
N HIS A 55 -6.31 -9.38 2.11
CA HIS A 55 -7.65 -9.88 1.83
C HIS A 55 -8.17 -10.74 2.98
N SER A 56 -7.32 -11.56 3.60
CA SER A 56 -7.69 -12.37 4.76
C SER A 56 -8.07 -11.53 5.99
N MET A 57 -7.36 -10.43 6.23
CA MET A 57 -7.69 -9.48 7.30
C MET A 57 -8.95 -8.69 6.99
N HIS A 58 -9.14 -8.28 5.74
CA HIS A 58 -10.33 -7.58 5.29
C HIS A 58 -11.60 -8.45 5.43
N GLN A 59 -11.54 -9.72 5.04
CA GLN A 59 -12.65 -10.68 5.20
C GLN A 59 -13.06 -10.89 6.68
N ARG A 60 -12.12 -10.71 7.61
CA ARG A 60 -12.34 -10.86 9.06
C ARG A 60 -12.70 -9.53 9.75
N ASP A 61 -12.90 -8.46 8.98
CA ASP A 61 -13.14 -7.10 9.45
C ASP A 61 -12.02 -6.53 10.36
N TRP A 62 -10.81 -7.12 10.26
CA TRP A 62 -9.63 -6.74 11.04
C TRP A 62 -8.84 -5.60 10.40
N TYR A 63 -9.01 -5.38 9.10
CA TYR A 63 -8.39 -4.27 8.37
C TYR A 63 -9.47 -3.50 7.60
N LYS A 64 -9.94 -2.39 8.17
CA LYS A 64 -10.92 -1.51 7.53
C LYS A 64 -10.20 -0.52 6.64
N THR A 65 -10.26 -0.74 5.34
CA THR A 65 -9.89 0.30 4.38
C THR A 65 -11.12 1.17 4.17
N PRO A 66 -11.17 2.40 4.73
CA PRO A 66 -12.33 3.26 4.56
C PRO A 66 -12.49 3.57 3.08
N VAL A 67 -13.57 3.08 2.47
CA VAL A 67 -13.97 3.54 1.15
C VAL A 67 -14.53 4.94 1.32
N ALA A 68 -13.98 5.91 0.59
CA ALA A 68 -14.53 7.25 0.61
C ALA A 68 -15.99 7.19 0.14
N GLY A 69 -16.92 7.56 1.02
CA GLY A 69 -18.33 7.69 0.65
C GLY A 69 -18.49 8.73 -0.46
N ARG A 70 -19.52 8.57 -1.30
CA ARG A 70 -19.80 9.47 -2.43
C ARG A 70 -19.78 10.96 -2.04
N GLN A 71 -20.34 11.28 -0.88
CA GLN A 71 -20.34 12.64 -0.33
C GLN A 71 -18.93 13.18 0.01
N ALA A 72 -18.03 12.34 0.51
CA ALA A 72 -16.64 12.72 0.80
C ALA A 72 -15.88 13.01 -0.51
N ILE A 73 -16.16 12.23 -1.55
CA ILE A 73 -15.59 12.44 -2.90
C ILE A 73 -16.09 13.76 -3.48
N GLU A 74 -17.41 13.98 -3.49
CA GLU A 74 -18.02 15.21 -4.02
C GLU A 74 -17.53 16.46 -3.26
N SER A 75 -17.40 16.38 -1.93
CA SER A 75 -16.86 17.47 -1.10
C SER A 75 -15.39 17.75 -1.41
N ALA A 76 -14.59 16.72 -1.67
CA ALA A 76 -13.18 16.87 -2.04
C ALA A 76 -13.01 17.52 -3.42
N ILE A 77 -13.85 17.15 -4.39
CA ILE A 77 -13.88 17.75 -5.73
C ILE A 77 -14.20 19.24 -5.62
N LEU A 78 -15.28 19.60 -4.91
CA LEU A 78 -15.69 21.00 -4.73
C LEU A 78 -14.60 21.84 -4.01
N ASN A 79 -13.96 21.26 -2.98
CA ASN A 79 -12.85 21.92 -2.29
C ASN A 79 -11.66 22.16 -3.24
N TRP A 80 -11.32 21.18 -4.07
CA TRP A 80 -10.26 21.30 -5.06
C TRP A 80 -10.56 22.38 -6.11
N GLU A 81 -11.78 22.41 -6.64
CA GLU A 81 -12.20 23.44 -7.59
C GLU A 81 -12.13 24.85 -6.98
N GLN A 82 -12.56 25.00 -5.73
CA GLN A 82 -12.43 26.27 -5.01
C GLN A 82 -10.96 26.69 -4.82
N ARG A 83 -10.07 25.74 -4.52
CA ARG A 83 -8.63 26.01 -4.41
C ARG A 83 -8.02 26.47 -5.73
N LEU A 84 -8.45 25.91 -6.86
CA LEU A 84 -8.02 26.34 -8.20
C LEU A 84 -8.53 27.74 -8.58
N VAL A 85 -9.67 28.16 -8.03
CA VAL A 85 -10.18 29.53 -8.19
C VAL A 85 -9.40 30.52 -7.33
N GLN A 86 -9.00 30.12 -6.12
CA GLN A 86 -8.21 30.96 -5.21
C GLN A 86 -6.74 31.06 -5.59
N ASN A 87 -6.18 30.02 -6.22
CA ASN A 87 -4.77 29.91 -6.60
C ASN A 87 -4.68 29.49 -8.09
N PRO A 88 -4.84 30.44 -9.04
CA PRO A 88 -4.86 30.15 -10.47
C PRO A 88 -3.60 29.47 -11.00
N GLU A 89 -2.46 29.66 -10.32
CA GLU A 89 -1.16 29.05 -10.60
C GLU A 89 -1.13 27.53 -10.50
N LEU A 90 -2.11 26.91 -9.84
CA LEU A 90 -2.23 25.46 -9.69
C LEU A 90 -2.83 24.76 -10.92
N ARG A 91 -3.22 25.51 -11.96
CA ARG A 91 -3.78 24.97 -13.22
C ARG A 91 -2.72 24.56 -14.26
N ALA A 92 -1.43 24.70 -13.94
CA ALA A 92 -0.31 24.45 -14.84
C ALA A 92 -0.02 22.97 -15.10
#